data_AF-A0A941VBI8-F1
#
_entry.id   AF-A0A941VBI8-F1
#
_cell.length_a   1.000
_cell.length_b   1.000
_cell.length_c   1.000
_cell.angle_alpha   90.00
_cell.angle_beta   90.00
_cell.angle_gamma   90.00
#
_symmetry.space_group_name_H-M   'P 1'
#
loop_
_entity.id
_entity.type
_entity.pdbx_description
1 polymer ?
#
loop_
_entity_poly.entity_id
_entity_poly.type
_entity_poly.pdbx_seq_one_letter_code
_entity_poly.pdbx_strand_id
1 'polypeptide(L)'
;MTEQTNQNAEADASQRVYDPNNLLDTLIKLMSLKNDAALSRALEVAPPVISKIRHNRLPVGASLLIRMHEVSNLSIKELRELMGDRRAKFRISDKQFKPKTTDNQ
;
A
#
# COMPACT_ATOMS: atom_id res chain seq x y z
N MET A 1 44.87 17.49 7.41
CA MET A 1 44.10 16.28 7.13
C MET A 1 43.02 16.16 8.19
N THR A 2 41.84 16.71 7.90
CA THR A 2 40.51 16.29 8.39
C THR A 2 39.53 17.30 7.81
N GLU A 3 39.07 17.01 6.60
CA GLU A 3 37.83 17.58 6.06
C GLU A 3 36.69 17.05 6.93
N GLN A 4 36.06 17.92 7.71
CA GLN A 4 34.79 17.62 8.36
C GLN A 4 33.69 18.03 7.40
N THR A 5 33.29 17.07 6.56
CA THR A 5 32.14 17.19 5.67
C THR A 5 30.87 17.14 6.51
N ASN A 6 30.18 18.27 6.54
CA ASN A 6 28.99 18.56 7.31
C ASN A 6 27.82 17.63 6.93
N GLN A 7 27.37 16.82 7.89
CA GLN A 7 26.32 15.81 7.80
C GLN A 7 24.91 16.43 7.88
N ASN A 8 24.56 17.33 6.95
CA ASN A 8 23.24 17.98 6.94
C ASN A 8 22.36 17.52 5.77
N ALA A 9 22.15 16.21 5.64
CA ALA A 9 21.21 15.62 4.68
C ALA A 9 20.08 14.78 5.33
N GLU A 10 19.93 14.82 6.67
CA GLU A 10 18.98 13.98 7.42
C GLU A 10 17.69 14.70 7.86
N ALA A 11 17.39 15.88 7.30
CA ALA A 11 16.34 16.76 7.80
C ALA A 11 15.03 16.81 6.97
N ASP A 12 14.68 15.74 6.22
CA ASP A 12 13.37 15.64 5.54
C ASP A 12 12.71 14.25 5.65
N ALA A 13 12.96 13.54 6.75
CA ALA A 13 12.27 12.27 7.06
C ALA A 13 10.93 12.48 7.81
N SER A 14 10.55 13.74 8.05
CA SER A 14 9.36 14.19 8.75
C SER A 14 8.12 14.08 7.86
N GLN A 15 7.30 13.05 8.13
CA GLN A 15 5.92 12.89 7.62
C GLN A 15 5.77 12.64 6.11
N ARG A 16 6.27 11.49 5.62
CA ARG A 16 5.65 10.91 4.41
C ARG A 16 4.22 10.51 4.76
N VAL A 17 3.27 11.34 4.32
CA VAL A 17 1.83 11.09 4.43
C VAL A 17 1.51 9.85 3.59
N TYR A 18 0.67 8.97 4.12
CA TYR A 18 0.19 7.79 3.39
C TYR A 18 -0.51 8.23 2.10
N ASP A 19 0.05 7.85 0.95
CA ASP A 19 -0.52 8.13 -0.38
C ASP A 19 -0.45 6.87 -1.27
N PRO A 20 -1.57 6.15 -1.43
CA PRO A 20 -1.61 4.97 -2.27
C PRO A 20 -1.64 5.29 -3.76
N ASN A 21 -1.81 6.55 -4.17
CA ASN A 21 -1.85 6.91 -5.60
C ASN A 21 -0.51 6.64 -6.27
N ASN A 22 0.60 7.04 -5.64
CA ASN A 22 1.94 6.78 -6.15
C ASN A 22 2.20 5.27 -6.36
N LEU A 23 1.74 4.43 -5.43
CA LEU A 23 1.78 2.97 -5.58
C LEU A 23 0.99 2.49 -6.81
N LEU A 24 -0.28 2.90 -6.94
CA LEU A 24 -1.13 2.44 -8.04
C LEU A 24 -0.65 2.95 -9.40
N ASP A 25 -0.17 4.19 -9.49
CA ASP A 25 0.38 4.77 -10.73
C ASP A 25 1.67 4.09 -11.14
N THR A 26 2.52 3.73 -10.17
CA THR A 26 3.74 2.98 -10.44
C THR A 26 3.40 1.60 -11.00
N LEU A 27 2.42 0.90 -10.42
CA LEU A 27 1.98 -0.41 -10.92
C LEU A 27 1.41 -0.33 -12.34
N ILE A 28 0.59 0.69 -12.63
CA ILE A 28 0.05 0.91 -13.97
C ILE A 28 1.17 1.11 -14.99
N LYS A 29 2.18 1.93 -14.66
CA LYS A 29 3.32 2.17 -15.55
C LYS A 29 4.18 0.91 -15.71
N LEU A 30 4.53 0.26 -14.62
CA LEU A 30 5.41 -0.92 -14.60
C LEU A 30 4.81 -2.07 -15.40
N MET A 31 3.51 -2.29 -15.27
CA MET A 31 2.80 -3.38 -15.95
C MET A 31 2.23 -2.96 -17.31
N SER A 32 2.56 -1.75 -17.79
CA SER A 32 2.07 -1.19 -19.06
C SER A 32 0.54 -1.24 -19.22
N LEU A 33 -0.18 -0.95 -18.13
CA LEU A 33 -1.64 -0.97 -18.10
C LEU A 33 -2.22 0.37 -18.56
N LYS A 34 -3.42 0.34 -19.15
CA LYS A 34 -4.08 1.54 -19.65
C LYS A 34 -4.71 2.40 -18.55
N ASN A 35 -5.25 1.77 -17.50
CA ASN A 35 -6.03 2.44 -16.45
C ASN A 35 -6.27 1.56 -15.22
N ASP A 36 -6.90 2.13 -14.20
CA ASP A 36 -7.32 1.47 -12.96
C ASP A 36 -8.22 0.24 -13.17
N ALA A 37 -9.02 0.21 -14.24
CA ALA A 37 -9.85 -0.95 -14.54
C ALA A 37 -9.02 -2.12 -15.10
N ALA A 38 -7.93 -1.84 -15.81
CA ALA A 38 -6.97 -2.88 -16.18
C ALA A 38 -6.18 -3.36 -14.95
N LEU A 39 -5.81 -2.43 -14.06
CA LEU A 39 -5.15 -2.76 -12.79
C LEU A 39 -6.02 -3.64 -11.90
N SER A 40 -7.32 -3.35 -11.79
CA SER A 40 -8.23 -4.14 -10.96
C SER A 40 -8.35 -5.59 -11.46
N ARG A 41 -8.37 -5.80 -12.78
CA ARG A 41 -8.34 -7.14 -13.38
C ARG A 41 -7.02 -7.86 -13.13
N ALA A 42 -5.88 -7.17 -13.31
CA ALA A 42 -4.56 -7.75 -13.06
C ALA A 42 -4.38 -8.17 -11.59
N LEU A 43 -4.94 -7.39 -10.65
CA LEU A 43 -4.92 -7.68 -9.22
C LEU A 43 -6.08 -8.58 -8.75
N GLU A 44 -6.95 -9.04 -9.65
CA GLU A 44 -8.14 -9.84 -9.32
C GLU A 44 -9.05 -9.21 -8.24
N VAL A 45 -9.19 -7.89 -8.27
CA VAL A 45 -10.09 -7.14 -7.39
C VAL A 45 -11.19 -6.45 -8.17
N ALA A 46 -12.31 -6.21 -7.51
CA ALA A 46 -13.39 -5.43 -8.12
C ALA A 46 -12.93 -3.97 -8.37
N PRO A 47 -13.31 -3.33 -9.49
CA PRO A 47 -12.98 -1.93 -9.77
C PRO A 47 -13.28 -0.93 -8.62
N PRO A 48 -14.39 -1.07 -7.86
CA PRO A 48 -14.66 -0.21 -6.71
C PRO A 48 -13.60 -0.27 -5.61
N VAL A 49 -12.83 -1.35 -5.50
CA VAL A 49 -11.73 -1.47 -4.52
C VAL A 49 -10.62 -0.48 -4.86
N ILE A 50 -10.16 -0.47 -6.12
CA ILE A 50 -9.13 0.46 -6.59
C ILE A 50 -9.60 1.90 -6.44
N SER A 51 -10.85 2.19 -6.85
CA SER A 51 -11.43 3.52 -6.68
C SER A 51 -11.46 3.96 -5.21
N LYS A 52 -11.87 3.10 -4.28
CA LYS A 52 -11.86 3.45 -2.85
C LYS A 52 -10.45 3.67 -2.30
N ILE A 53 -9.45 2.95 -2.81
CA ILE A 53 -8.04 3.14 -2.43
C ILE A 53 -7.53 4.50 -2.93
N ARG A 54 -7.75 4.84 -4.21
CA ARG A 54 -7.41 6.15 -4.80
C ARG A 54 -7.94 7.33 -3.99
N HIS A 55 -9.16 7.19 -3.49
CA HIS A 55 -9.84 8.23 -2.70
C HIS A 55 -9.60 8.12 -1.18
N ASN A 56 -8.63 7.29 -0.74
CA ASN A 56 -8.30 7.08 0.67
C ASN A 56 -9.50 6.64 1.54
N ARG A 57 -10.51 6.01 0.94
CA ARG A 57 -11.69 5.44 1.62
C ARG A 57 -11.49 3.99 2.05
N LEU A 58 -10.48 3.33 1.48
CA LEU A 58 -10.08 1.96 1.82
C LEU A 58 -8.54 1.90 1.89
N PRO A 59 -7.95 1.55 3.05
CA PRO A 59 -6.51 1.33 3.12
C PRO A 59 -6.12 0.07 2.34
N VAL A 60 -4.89 0.04 1.82
CA VAL A 60 -4.30 -1.17 1.25
C VAL A 60 -4.05 -2.16 2.39
N GLY A 61 -4.77 -3.28 2.35
CA GLY A 61 -4.64 -4.38 3.31
C GLY A 61 -3.52 -5.35 2.95
N ALA A 62 -3.16 -6.23 3.88
CA ALA A 62 -2.08 -7.20 3.68
C ALA A 62 -2.33 -8.16 2.50
N SER A 63 -3.54 -8.67 2.35
CA SER A 63 -3.90 -9.57 1.23
C SER A 63 -3.70 -8.91 -0.14
N LEU A 64 -4.16 -7.66 -0.27
CA LEU A 64 -3.98 -6.91 -1.51
C LEU A 64 -2.51 -6.58 -1.77
N LEU A 65 -1.75 -6.26 -0.71
CA LEU A 65 -0.32 -6.00 -0.82
C LEU A 65 0.47 -7.24 -1.27
N ILE A 66 0.10 -8.42 -0.79
CA ILE A 66 0.66 -9.71 -1.26
C ILE A 66 0.34 -9.90 -2.74
N ARG A 67 -0.91 -9.65 -3.16
CA ARG A 67 -1.28 -9.78 -4.58
C ARG A 67 -0.50 -8.82 -5.47
N MET A 68 -0.30 -7.57 -5.02
CA MET A 68 0.53 -6.59 -5.72
C MET A 68 1.98 -7.08 -5.85
N HIS A 69 2.56 -7.68 -4.80
CA HIS A 69 3.90 -8.26 -4.85
C HIS A 69 4.01 -9.36 -5.90
N GLU A 70 3.05 -10.30 -5.94
CA GLU A 70 3.05 -11.43 -6.87
C GLU A 70 2.97 -10.99 -8.34
N VAL A 71 2.17 -9.98 -8.65
CA VAL A 71 1.97 -9.57 -10.06
C VAL A 71 3.03 -8.59 -10.56
N SER A 72 3.65 -7.82 -9.67
CA SER A 72 4.63 -6.78 -10.03
C SER A 72 6.08 -7.21 -9.82
N ASN A 73 6.32 -8.31 -9.10
CA ASN A 73 7.63 -8.74 -8.60
C ASN A 73 8.36 -7.69 -7.73
N LEU A 74 7.67 -6.63 -7.29
CA LEU A 74 8.21 -5.66 -6.33
C LEU A 74 8.16 -6.23 -4.92
N SER A 75 9.23 -6.05 -4.14
CA SER A 75 9.23 -6.47 -2.75
C SER A 75 8.15 -5.73 -1.94
N ILE A 76 7.64 -6.38 -0.89
CA ILE A 76 6.67 -5.76 0.04
C ILE A 76 7.23 -4.45 0.63
N LYS A 77 8.56 -4.36 0.81
CA LYS A 77 9.23 -3.15 1.27
C LYS A 77 9.07 -2.00 0.27
N GLU A 78 9.37 -2.23 -1.01
CA GLU A 78 9.21 -1.22 -2.07
C GLU A 78 7.76 -0.75 -2.19
N LEU A 79 6.80 -1.68 -2.16
CA LEU A 79 5.37 -1.34 -2.21
C LEU A 79 4.95 -0.42 -1.05
N ARG A 80 5.50 -0.65 0.15
CA ARG A 80 5.26 0.21 1.33
C ARG A 80 5.91 1.57 1.18
N GLU A 81 7.13 1.61 0.65
CA GLU A 81 7.85 2.87 0.41
C GLU A 81 7.15 3.74 -0.63
N LEU A 82 6.64 3.14 -1.71
CA LEU A 82 5.84 3.82 -2.74
C LEU A 82 4.59 4.48 -2.15
N MET A 83 3.94 3.82 -1.20
CA MET A 83 2.74 4.32 -0.52
C MET A 83 3.04 5.29 0.63
N GLY A 84 4.30 5.44 1.03
CA GLY A 84 4.67 6.12 2.28
C GLY A 84 4.20 5.40 3.54
N ASP A 85 3.89 4.10 3.44
CA ASP A 85 3.31 3.33 4.54
C ASP A 85 4.37 2.83 5.51
N ARG A 86 4.48 3.51 6.66
CA ARG A 86 5.37 3.13 7.76
C ARG A 86 4.74 2.17 8.77
N ARG A 87 3.57 1.57 8.49
CA ARG A 87 2.90 0.65 9.44
C ARG A 87 3.68 -0.66 9.57
N ALA A 88 4.67 -0.68 10.45
CA ALA A 88 5.57 -1.81 10.68
C ALA A 88 4.91 -3.01 11.40
N LYS A 89 3.71 -2.84 11.97
CA LYS A 89 3.02 -3.88 12.75
C LYS A 89 1.65 -4.20 12.16
N PHE A 90 1.39 -5.50 11.99
CA PHE A 90 0.14 -6.07 11.50
C PHE A 90 -1.07 -5.41 12.20
N ARG A 91 -1.84 -4.64 11.44
CA ARG A 91 -3.20 -4.27 11.85
C ARG A 91 -4.09 -5.44 11.47
N ILE A 92 -4.18 -6.44 12.34
CA ILE A 92 -5.30 -7.37 12.30
C ILE A 92 -6.52 -6.49 12.54
N SER A 93 -7.37 -6.33 11.53
CA SER A 93 -8.54 -5.47 11.66
C SER A 93 -9.53 -6.18 12.59
N ASP A 94 -9.66 -5.70 13.83
CA ASP A 94 -10.49 -6.30 14.89
C ASP A 94 -11.98 -6.41 14.50
N LYS A 95 -12.40 -5.73 13.43
CA LYS A 95 -13.78 -5.75 12.93
C LYS A 95 -14.14 -7.03 12.16
N GLN A 96 -13.17 -7.82 11.70
CA GLN A 96 -13.42 -8.99 10.84
C GLN A 96 -13.44 -10.33 11.62
N PHE A 97 -12.97 -10.34 12.87
CA PHE A 97 -12.82 -11.56 13.68
C PHE A 97 -13.49 -11.46 15.06
N LYS A 98 -14.58 -10.71 15.19
CA LYS A 98 -15.47 -10.95 16.34
C LYS A 98 -16.19 -12.26 16.07
N PRO A 99 -16.01 -13.32 16.90
CA PRO A 99 -16.86 -14.48 16.80
C PRO A 99 -18.29 -13.98 16.87
N LYS A 100 -19.15 -14.37 15.91
CA LYS A 100 -20.59 -14.19 16.07
C LYS A 100 -20.94 -14.95 17.34
N THR A 101 -21.16 -14.25 18.44
CA THR A 101 -21.89 -14.80 19.57
C THR A 101 -23.27 -15.14 19.01
N THR A 102 -23.46 -16.40 18.64
CA THR A 102 -24.76 -17.01 18.49
C THR A 102 -25.39 -16.97 19.87
N ASP A 103 -26.10 -15.89 20.15
CA ASP A 103 -27.02 -15.82 21.28
C ASP A 103 -28.15 -16.81 20.96
N ASN A 104 -28.11 -17.96 21.63
CA ASN A 104 -29.10 -19.00 21.50
C ASN A 104 -29.86 -19.08 22.81
N GLN A 105 -31.02 -18.40 22.82
CA GLN A 105 -32.22 -18.56 23.65
C GLN A 105 -32.05 -18.78 25.16
#